data_AF-A0A535UCN4-F1
#
_entry.id   AF-A0A535UCN4-F1
#
_cell.length_a   1.000
_cell.length_b   1.000
_cell.length_c   1.000
_cell.angle_alpha   90.00
_cell.angle_beta   90.00
_cell.angle_gamma   90.00
#
_symmetry.space_group_name_H-M   'P 1'
#
loop_
_entity.id
_entity.type
_entity.pdbx_description
1 polymer ?
#
loop_
_entity_poly.entity_id
_entity_poly.type
_entity_poly.pdbx_seq_one_letter_code
_entity_poly.pdbx_strand_id
1 'polypeptide(L)'
;MRHLAAALHRRGGRRGHDLWQHAAPERSAGRGMAGAPGGTAMTMHTEPGDAATVPIADTIGDLTPEWFTEVLREGGTIARHRRVTGVQTELIGTGQVGLVARAVLEYGDPGDGEPSSLVVKLPSPDPGSRQMGVAMGLYEAEVRFYQEIAGRLGPSVPTMHWGEVDPQTGRFTLVLDDLTSTSQVGDMVAGCSLEQAALAMAALPALQAPVWDDPSLPGRPWLDPVRTDMMFGAVAPTLELFLDRFAGRLEPEHVSLVRRLAPHAADYRTRVWEPPYVVAHSDYRLDNMMFATTGETPPISIVDWQGARLGPP
;
A
#
# COMPACT_ATOMS: atom_id res chain seq x y z
N MET A 1 29.08 17.89 -9.51
CA MET A 1 27.68 17.65 -9.09
C MET A 1 26.79 18.88 -9.25
N ARG A 2 26.52 19.36 -10.48
CA ARG A 2 25.57 20.47 -10.77
C ARG A 2 24.85 20.37 -12.14
N HIS A 3 24.85 19.21 -12.81
CA HIS A 3 24.33 19.11 -14.19
C HIS A 3 23.28 18.02 -14.45
N LEU A 4 22.56 17.52 -13.43
CA LEU A 4 21.48 16.54 -13.65
C LEU A 4 20.05 17.05 -13.42
N ALA A 5 19.86 18.36 -13.19
CA ALA A 5 18.55 18.93 -12.83
C ALA A 5 17.75 19.57 -13.99
N ALA A 6 18.21 19.49 -15.24
CA ALA A 6 17.62 20.28 -16.34
C ALA A 6 16.95 19.49 -17.48
N ALA A 7 16.87 18.16 -17.44
CA ALA A 7 16.43 17.37 -18.59
C ALA A 7 15.01 16.76 -18.52
N LEU A 8 14.29 16.89 -17.40
CA LEU A 8 12.94 16.29 -17.27
C LEU A 8 11.77 17.27 -17.48
N HIS A 9 12.05 18.50 -17.89
CA HIS A 9 11.02 19.53 -18.09
C HIS A 9 10.92 20.01 -19.55
N ARG A 10 10.55 19.09 -20.46
CA ARG A 10 9.91 19.46 -21.74
C ARG A 10 9.32 18.25 -22.48
N ARG A 11 8.00 18.12 -22.36
CA ARG A 11 6.99 17.70 -23.37
C ARG A 11 6.03 16.66 -22.82
N GLY A 12 4.81 17.13 -22.55
CA GLY A 12 3.63 16.28 -22.51
C GLY A 12 3.38 15.63 -23.86
N GLY A 13 2.75 14.46 -23.82
CA GLY A 13 2.32 13.73 -25.01
C GLY A 13 2.23 12.24 -24.75
N ARG A 14 1.00 11.77 -24.59
CA ARG A 14 0.54 10.38 -24.68
C ARG A 14 1.49 9.46 -25.47
N ARG A 15 1.93 8.37 -24.83
CA ARG A 15 1.93 6.97 -25.34
C ARG A 15 2.88 6.13 -24.49
N GLY A 16 2.34 5.06 -23.93
CA GLY A 16 3.06 4.02 -23.20
C GLY A 16 2.14 2.85 -22.87
N HIS A 17 1.27 2.49 -23.82
CA HIS A 17 0.65 1.17 -23.85
C HIS A 17 1.48 0.30 -24.79
N ASP A 18 1.52 -0.99 -24.48
CA ASP A 18 2.26 -2.08 -25.13
C ASP A 18 3.68 -2.26 -24.61
N LEU A 19 3.85 -3.05 -23.54
CA LEU A 19 5.16 -3.65 -23.26
C LEU A 19 5.18 -4.82 -22.24
N TRP A 20 4.15 -5.67 -22.21
CA TRP A 20 4.23 -6.99 -21.54
C TRP A 20 3.36 -8.01 -22.27
N GLN A 21 3.77 -8.43 -23.47
CA GLN A 21 3.28 -9.65 -24.09
C GLN A 21 4.45 -10.58 -24.38
N HIS A 22 4.23 -11.87 -24.07
CA HIS A 22 5.05 -13.06 -24.31
C HIS A 22 6.01 -13.48 -23.19
N ALA A 23 5.64 -14.52 -22.44
CA ALA A 23 5.89 -15.92 -22.82
C ALA A 23 5.20 -16.88 -21.82
N ALA A 24 4.35 -17.77 -22.31
CA ALA A 24 3.81 -18.91 -21.55
C ALA A 24 4.31 -20.20 -22.19
N PRO A 25 4.76 -21.21 -21.42
CA PRO A 25 5.12 -22.51 -21.99
C PRO A 25 3.89 -23.42 -22.09
N GLU A 26 3.80 -24.10 -23.23
CA GLU A 26 2.79 -25.11 -23.59
C GLU A 26 2.81 -26.30 -22.61
N ARG A 27 1.62 -26.81 -22.24
CA ARG A 27 1.47 -28.11 -21.60
C ARG A 27 0.65 -29.05 -22.49
N SER A 28 1.25 -30.20 -22.76
CA SER A 28 0.74 -31.31 -23.55
C SER A 28 -0.44 -32.03 -22.91
N ALA A 29 -1.36 -32.48 -23.77
CA ALA A 29 -2.56 -33.24 -23.44
C ALA A 29 -2.29 -34.71 -23.02
N GLY A 30 -3.12 -35.22 -22.11
CA GLY A 30 -3.25 -36.64 -21.79
C GLY A 30 -4.67 -36.97 -21.32
N ARG A 31 -5.41 -37.77 -22.12
CA ARG A 31 -6.67 -38.47 -21.80
C ARG A 31 -6.44 -39.42 -20.59
N GLY A 32 -7.36 -39.81 -19.71
CA GLY A 32 -8.83 -39.75 -19.61
C GLY A 32 -9.30 -41.10 -19.01
N MET A 33 -10.21 -41.15 -18.03
CA MET A 33 -11.25 -42.19 -17.87
C MET A 33 -12.13 -42.02 -16.62
N ALA A 34 -13.34 -42.55 -16.74
CA ALA A 34 -14.55 -42.35 -15.94
C ALA A 34 -14.73 -43.29 -14.73
N GLY A 35 -15.64 -42.91 -13.82
CA GLY A 35 -16.28 -43.79 -12.83
C GLY A 35 -17.10 -43.02 -11.78
N ALA A 36 -18.42 -43.18 -11.77
CA ALA A 36 -19.38 -42.70 -10.75
C ALA A 36 -20.09 -43.92 -10.10
N PRO A 37 -21.14 -43.83 -9.24
CA PRO A 37 -21.64 -42.74 -8.35
C PRO A 37 -21.98 -43.26 -6.90
N GLY A 38 -22.45 -42.37 -6.00
CA GLY A 38 -23.30 -42.81 -4.87
C GLY A 38 -23.45 -41.86 -3.66
N GLY A 39 -24.69 -41.38 -3.43
CA GLY A 39 -25.29 -40.95 -2.14
C GLY A 39 -24.70 -39.70 -1.47
N THR A 40 -25.43 -38.73 -0.91
CA THR A 40 -26.76 -38.71 -0.30
C THR A 40 -27.19 -37.24 -0.21
N ALA A 41 -28.47 -36.94 -0.47
CA ALA A 41 -29.03 -35.60 -0.31
C ALA A 41 -29.06 -35.21 1.17
N MET A 42 -28.34 -34.14 1.54
CA MET A 42 -28.46 -33.48 2.83
C MET A 42 -29.19 -32.15 2.63
N THR A 43 -30.34 -32.05 3.27
CA THR A 43 -31.26 -30.92 3.26
C THR A 43 -30.54 -29.66 3.77
N MET A 44 -30.57 -28.59 2.99
CA MET A 44 -30.04 -27.28 3.36
C MET A 44 -30.86 -26.72 4.52
N HIS A 45 -30.24 -26.66 5.71
CA HIS A 45 -30.66 -25.76 6.77
C HIS A 45 -29.98 -24.42 6.52
N THR A 46 -30.72 -23.46 5.97
CA THR A 46 -30.29 -22.07 5.87
C THR A 46 -30.47 -21.44 7.25
N GLU A 47 -29.39 -21.28 8.00
CA GLU A 47 -29.40 -20.43 9.19
C GLU A 47 -29.40 -18.95 8.77
N PRO A 48 -30.19 -18.08 9.42
CA PRO A 48 -30.21 -16.65 9.14
C PRO A 48 -29.14 -15.94 9.96
N GLY A 49 -28.15 -15.34 9.29
CA GLY A 49 -27.20 -14.46 9.96
C GLY A 49 -25.90 -14.22 9.22
N ASP A 50 -25.95 -13.74 7.99
CA ASP A 50 -24.80 -13.05 7.40
C ASP A 50 -25.16 -11.58 7.32
N ALA A 51 -24.57 -10.78 8.21
CA ALA A 51 -24.55 -9.33 8.00
C ALA A 51 -23.81 -9.14 6.67
N ALA A 52 -24.50 -8.66 5.64
CA ALA A 52 -23.89 -8.43 4.33
C ALA A 52 -22.64 -7.57 4.53
N THR A 53 -21.48 -8.17 4.27
CA THR A 53 -20.19 -7.47 4.30
C THR A 53 -20.22 -6.37 3.25
N VAL A 54 -19.80 -5.16 3.62
CA VAL A 54 -19.82 -4.03 2.71
C VAL A 54 -18.83 -4.32 1.57
N PRO A 55 -19.24 -4.18 0.29
CA PRO A 55 -18.40 -4.61 -0.82
C PRO A 55 -17.16 -3.74 -0.96
N ILE A 56 -16.03 -4.37 -1.25
CA ILE A 56 -14.80 -3.70 -1.70
C ILE A 56 -15.10 -2.91 -2.98
N ALA A 57 -14.77 -1.62 -3.00
CA ALA A 57 -14.86 -0.77 -4.17
C ALA A 57 -13.66 -1.05 -5.12
N ASP A 58 -13.91 -1.16 -6.42
CA ASP A 58 -12.85 -1.40 -7.41
C ASP A 58 -12.51 -0.16 -8.23
N THR A 59 -13.45 0.78 -8.28
CA THR A 59 -13.40 1.95 -9.14
C THR A 59 -13.91 3.19 -8.42
N ILE A 60 -13.58 4.36 -8.97
CA ILE A 60 -14.10 5.63 -8.46
C ILE A 60 -15.64 5.70 -8.55
N GLY A 61 -16.25 5.00 -9.50
CA GLY A 61 -17.71 4.95 -9.65
C GLY A 61 -18.42 4.18 -8.53
N ASP A 62 -17.70 3.30 -7.83
CA ASP A 62 -18.23 2.54 -6.70
C ASP A 62 -18.25 3.36 -5.41
N LEU A 63 -17.55 4.50 -5.38
CA LEU A 63 -17.45 5.40 -4.22
C LEU A 63 -18.69 6.31 -4.11
N THR A 64 -19.86 5.71 -3.90
CA THR A 64 -21.13 6.43 -3.80
C THR A 64 -21.45 6.89 -2.36
N PRO A 65 -22.41 7.82 -2.15
CA PRO A 65 -22.85 8.20 -0.81
C PRO A 65 -23.38 7.02 0.02
N GLU A 66 -24.05 6.06 -0.63
CA GLU A 66 -24.55 4.84 0.01
C GLU A 66 -23.39 3.97 0.49
N TRP A 67 -22.39 3.76 -0.38
CA TRP A 67 -21.19 3.00 -0.04
C TRP A 67 -20.44 3.64 1.13
N PHE A 68 -20.18 4.97 1.08
CA PHE A 68 -19.54 5.68 2.19
C PHE A 68 -20.36 5.60 3.48
N THR A 69 -21.69 5.68 3.39
CA THR A 69 -22.56 5.53 4.57
C THR A 69 -22.37 4.16 5.22
N GLU A 70 -22.25 3.10 4.43
CA GLU A 70 -22.08 1.74 4.94
C GLU A 70 -20.69 1.55 5.56
N VAL A 71 -19.61 1.84 4.83
CA VAL A 71 -18.23 1.62 5.33
C VAL A 71 -17.91 2.49 6.55
N LEU A 72 -18.37 3.75 6.59
CA LEU A 72 -18.09 4.63 7.74
C LEU A 72 -18.89 4.25 8.98
N ARG A 73 -20.05 3.60 8.83
CA ARG A 73 -20.80 3.03 9.96
C ARG A 73 -20.15 1.75 10.45
N GLU A 74 -19.72 0.89 9.54
CA GLU A 74 -19.02 -0.35 9.87
C GLU A 74 -17.73 -0.06 10.64
N GLY A 75 -16.92 0.88 10.14
CA GLY A 75 -15.71 1.32 10.83
C GLY A 75 -15.94 2.26 12.03
N GLY A 76 -17.19 2.52 12.40
CA GLY A 76 -17.52 3.33 13.59
C GLY A 76 -17.20 4.82 13.49
N THR A 77 -16.88 5.32 12.29
CA THR A 77 -16.57 6.73 12.04
C THR A 77 -17.82 7.62 12.17
N ILE A 78 -18.98 7.13 11.72
CA ILE A 78 -20.25 7.85 11.85
C ILE A 78 -21.29 7.01 12.59
N ALA A 79 -22.19 7.69 13.32
CA ALA A 79 -23.25 7.01 14.06
C ALA A 79 -24.25 6.30 13.11
N ARG A 80 -24.92 5.24 13.59
CA ARG A 80 -25.86 4.42 12.79
C ARG A 80 -27.01 5.20 12.12
N HIS A 81 -27.38 6.37 12.63
CA HIS A 81 -28.43 7.21 12.05
C HIS A 81 -27.90 8.22 11.02
N ARG A 82 -26.60 8.52 11.04
CA ARG A 82 -25.93 9.48 10.14
C ARG A 82 -25.73 8.88 8.76
N ARG A 83 -25.84 9.71 7.71
CA ARG A 83 -25.74 9.30 6.31
C ARG A 83 -24.95 10.33 5.53
N VAL A 84 -24.10 9.85 4.63
CA VAL A 84 -23.52 10.66 3.57
C VAL A 84 -24.61 10.88 2.51
N THR A 85 -24.86 12.12 2.15
CA THR A 85 -25.88 12.52 1.16
C THR A 85 -25.28 12.97 -0.16
N GLY A 86 -24.00 13.30 -0.16
CA GLY A 86 -23.27 13.73 -1.36
C GLY A 86 -21.81 13.34 -1.25
N VAL A 87 -21.20 13.05 -2.40
CA VAL A 87 -19.76 12.82 -2.50
C VAL A 87 -19.22 13.42 -3.77
N GLN A 88 -18.07 14.10 -3.64
CA GLN A 88 -17.28 14.54 -4.78
C GLN A 88 -15.91 13.88 -4.71
N THR A 89 -15.56 13.13 -5.74
CA THR A 89 -14.29 12.41 -5.81
C THR A 89 -13.34 13.06 -6.81
N GLU A 90 -12.09 13.24 -6.39
CA GLU A 90 -11.00 13.75 -7.21
C GLU A 90 -9.81 12.79 -7.14
N LEU A 91 -9.24 12.44 -8.29
CA LEU A 91 -8.00 11.67 -8.32
C LEU A 91 -6.83 12.60 -7.96
N ILE A 92 -6.20 12.33 -6.81
CA ILE A 92 -5.05 13.10 -6.31
C ILE A 92 -3.73 12.35 -6.48
N GLY A 93 -3.78 11.06 -6.84
CA GLY A 93 -2.59 10.28 -7.13
C GLY A 93 -2.88 9.07 -8.01
N THR A 94 -1.99 8.83 -8.97
CA THR A 94 -1.89 7.55 -9.69
C THR A 94 -0.58 6.91 -9.28
N GLY A 95 -0.60 6.12 -8.21
CA GLY A 95 0.57 5.38 -7.76
C GLY A 95 1.02 4.33 -8.77
N GLN A 96 2.17 3.71 -8.54
CA GLN A 96 2.70 2.66 -9.42
C GLN A 96 1.78 1.43 -9.51
N VAL A 97 1.06 1.15 -8.41
CA VAL A 97 0.22 -0.04 -8.24
C VAL A 97 -1.21 0.30 -7.79
N GLY A 98 -1.59 1.56 -7.62
CA GLY A 98 -2.92 1.91 -7.09
C GLY A 98 -3.38 3.31 -7.46
N LEU A 99 -4.65 3.58 -7.22
CA LEU A 99 -5.24 4.92 -7.32
C LEU A 99 -5.39 5.50 -5.91
N VAL A 100 -5.20 6.81 -5.80
CA VAL A 100 -5.50 7.58 -4.60
C VAL A 100 -6.50 8.66 -4.98
N ALA A 101 -7.68 8.58 -4.37
CA ALA A 101 -8.74 9.54 -4.56
C ALA A 101 -8.99 10.31 -3.26
N ARG A 102 -9.27 11.60 -3.39
CA ARG A 102 -9.82 12.42 -2.32
C ARG A 102 -11.33 12.44 -2.49
N ALA A 103 -12.08 12.13 -1.44
CA ALA A 103 -13.52 12.19 -1.41
C ALA A 103 -13.96 13.29 -0.45
N VAL A 104 -14.67 14.30 -0.96
CA VAL A 104 -15.34 15.33 -0.13
C VAL A 104 -16.75 14.86 0.15
N LEU A 105 -17.12 14.82 1.43
CA LEU A 105 -18.38 14.25 1.90
C LEU A 105 -19.35 15.35 2.33
N GLU A 106 -20.61 15.17 1.96
CA GLU A 106 -21.73 15.97 2.46
C GLU A 106 -22.63 15.09 3.33
N TYR A 107 -23.15 15.67 4.41
CA TYR A 107 -24.07 15.01 5.33
C TYR A 107 -25.39 15.78 5.38
N GLY A 108 -26.50 15.06 5.52
CA GLY A 108 -27.84 15.66 5.42
C GLY A 108 -28.21 16.61 6.57
N ASP A 109 -27.63 16.41 7.75
CA ASP A 109 -27.84 17.26 8.93
C ASP A 109 -26.48 17.74 9.46
N PRO A 110 -26.41 18.92 10.13
CA PRO A 110 -25.21 19.35 10.85
C PRO A 110 -24.72 18.22 11.77
N GLY A 111 -23.45 17.89 11.61
CA GLY A 111 -22.79 16.83 12.34
C GLY A 111 -21.98 17.33 13.53
N ASP A 112 -21.42 16.39 14.28
CA ASP A 112 -20.49 16.65 15.38
C ASP A 112 -19.20 15.84 15.14
N GLY A 113 -18.27 16.44 14.40
CA GLY A 113 -16.92 15.91 14.21
C GLY A 113 -16.74 14.86 13.11
N GLU A 114 -17.72 14.60 12.24
CA GLU A 114 -17.52 13.72 11.09
C GLU A 114 -16.53 14.31 10.07
N PRO A 115 -15.73 13.46 9.38
CA PRO A 115 -14.78 13.92 8.39
C PRO A 115 -15.51 14.54 7.18
N SER A 116 -15.16 15.79 6.86
CA SER A 116 -15.65 16.47 5.65
C SER A 116 -14.93 16.02 4.38
N SER A 117 -13.77 15.37 4.51
CA SER A 117 -13.10 14.70 3.42
C SER A 117 -12.27 13.51 3.89
N LEU A 118 -12.04 12.56 3.00
CA LEU A 118 -11.30 11.32 3.21
C LEU A 118 -10.39 11.02 2.03
N VAL A 119 -9.35 10.24 2.27
CA VAL A 119 -8.51 9.63 1.22
C VAL A 119 -8.93 8.18 1.03
N VAL A 120 -9.15 7.77 -0.21
CA VAL A 120 -9.46 6.40 -0.59
C VAL A 120 -8.37 5.85 -1.50
N LYS A 121 -7.75 4.74 -1.10
CA LYS A 121 -6.87 3.97 -1.96
C LYS A 121 -7.63 2.81 -2.59
N LEU A 122 -7.44 2.65 -3.89
CA LEU A 122 -8.06 1.61 -4.73
C LEU A 122 -6.99 0.88 -5.54
N PRO A 123 -7.27 -0.33 -6.04
CA PRO A 123 -6.37 -1.03 -6.95
C PRO A 123 -6.18 -0.27 -8.26
N SER A 124 -5.05 -0.53 -8.92
CA SER A 124 -4.82 0.01 -10.27
C SER A 124 -5.89 -0.50 -11.25
N PRO A 125 -6.38 0.35 -12.17
CA PRO A 125 -7.25 -0.10 -13.27
C PRO A 125 -6.46 -0.89 -14.33
N ASP A 126 -5.11 -0.79 -14.33
CA ASP A 126 -4.25 -1.61 -15.17
C ASP A 126 -4.09 -3.02 -14.55
N PRO A 127 -4.50 -4.10 -15.24
CA PRO A 127 -4.41 -5.45 -14.72
C PRO A 127 -2.98 -5.91 -14.40
N GLY A 128 -1.98 -5.41 -15.16
CA GLY A 128 -0.57 -5.75 -14.94
C GLY A 128 -0.03 -5.15 -13.64
N SER A 129 -0.24 -3.86 -13.43
CA SER A 129 0.06 -3.18 -12.15
C SER A 129 -0.69 -3.81 -10.99
N ARG A 130 -1.96 -4.18 -11.17
CA ARG A 130 -2.76 -4.86 -10.13
C ARG A 130 -2.15 -6.21 -9.76
N GLN A 131 -1.85 -7.04 -10.75
CA GLN A 131 -1.23 -8.34 -10.53
C GLN A 131 0.15 -8.22 -9.89
N MET A 132 0.91 -7.17 -10.23
CA MET A 132 2.19 -6.88 -9.58
C MET A 132 1.99 -6.54 -8.10
N GLY A 133 1.01 -5.70 -7.76
CA GLY A 133 0.67 -5.39 -6.37
C GLY A 133 0.31 -6.62 -5.55
N VAL A 134 -0.45 -7.56 -6.14
CA VAL A 134 -0.76 -8.87 -5.53
C VAL A 134 0.48 -9.72 -5.36
N ALA A 135 1.27 -9.90 -6.43
CA ALA A 135 2.46 -10.74 -6.40
C ALA A 135 3.49 -10.24 -5.36
N MET A 136 3.59 -8.92 -5.22
CA MET A 136 4.44 -8.27 -4.22
C MET A 136 3.79 -8.12 -2.85
N GLY A 137 2.54 -8.55 -2.67
CA GLY A 137 1.79 -8.48 -1.40
C GLY A 137 1.54 -7.07 -0.87
N LEU A 138 1.57 -6.04 -1.73
CA LEU A 138 1.55 -4.63 -1.32
C LEU A 138 0.21 -4.21 -0.72
N TYR A 139 -0.89 -4.63 -1.35
CA TYR A 139 -2.24 -4.28 -0.90
C TYR A 139 -2.58 -4.92 0.44
N GLU A 140 -2.25 -6.21 0.58
CA GLU A 140 -2.46 -6.94 1.83
C GLU A 140 -1.62 -6.34 2.96
N ALA A 141 -0.34 -6.02 2.69
CA ALA A 141 0.54 -5.41 3.68
C ALA A 141 -0.04 -4.11 4.23
N GLU A 142 -0.50 -3.23 3.35
CA GLU A 142 -1.01 -1.92 3.74
C GLU A 142 -2.32 -2.05 4.52
N VAL A 143 -3.30 -2.81 4.02
CA VAL A 143 -4.59 -2.97 4.70
C VAL A 143 -4.41 -3.65 6.06
N ARG A 144 -3.61 -4.72 6.14
CA ARG A 144 -3.36 -5.43 7.40
C ARG A 144 -2.56 -4.59 8.39
N PHE A 145 -1.63 -3.76 7.92
CA PHE A 145 -0.96 -2.78 8.77
C PHE A 145 -1.97 -1.85 9.45
N TYR A 146 -2.90 -1.27 8.70
CA TYR A 146 -3.89 -0.36 9.27
C TYR A 146 -4.89 -1.06 10.20
N GLN A 147 -5.34 -2.27 9.84
CA GLN A 147 -6.26 -3.06 10.66
C GLN A 147 -5.63 -3.56 11.97
N GLU A 148 -4.37 -3.99 11.93
CA GLU A 148 -3.77 -4.76 13.04
C GLU A 148 -2.73 -3.99 13.84
N ILE A 149 -2.07 -2.99 13.23
CA ILE A 149 -0.88 -2.33 13.80
C ILE A 149 -1.09 -0.84 14.03
N ALA A 150 -1.66 -0.11 13.06
CA ALA A 150 -1.71 1.37 13.09
C ALA A 150 -2.30 1.94 14.39
N GLY A 151 -3.38 1.33 14.92
CA GLY A 151 -4.00 1.74 16.17
C GLY A 151 -3.08 1.69 17.40
N ARG A 152 -1.91 1.06 17.30
CA ARG A 152 -0.87 0.98 18.34
C ARG A 152 0.23 2.03 18.19
N LEU A 153 0.41 2.63 17.01
CA LEU A 153 1.60 3.43 16.66
C LEU A 153 1.48 4.93 16.95
N GLY A 154 0.39 5.35 17.60
CA GLY A 154 0.16 6.73 17.98
C GLY A 154 -0.24 7.61 16.79
N PRO A 155 -0.17 8.95 16.95
CA PRO A 155 -0.85 9.89 16.06
C PRO A 155 -0.11 10.13 14.73
N SER A 156 1.15 9.70 14.59
CA SER A 156 1.93 9.89 13.36
C SER A 156 1.51 8.96 12.21
N VAL A 157 0.39 8.24 12.34
CA VAL A 157 -0.20 7.39 11.30
C VAL A 157 -1.66 7.86 11.10
N PRO A 158 -2.11 8.12 9.85
CA PRO A 158 -3.49 8.49 9.58
C PRO A 158 -4.48 7.48 10.16
N THR A 159 -5.63 7.94 10.65
CA THR A 159 -6.71 7.05 11.09
C THR A 159 -7.25 6.27 9.90
N MET A 160 -7.46 4.96 10.10
CA MET A 160 -8.23 4.15 9.17
C MET A 160 -9.70 4.22 9.55
N HIS A 161 -10.53 4.68 8.61
CA HIS A 161 -11.98 4.69 8.76
C HIS A 161 -12.61 3.39 8.31
N TRP A 162 -12.01 2.72 7.32
CA TRP A 162 -12.42 1.40 6.86
C TRP A 162 -11.32 0.84 5.95
N GLY A 163 -11.17 -0.48 5.88
CA GLY A 163 -10.27 -1.09 4.94
C GLY A 163 -10.51 -2.58 4.82
N GLU A 164 -10.48 -3.11 3.60
CA GLU A 164 -10.62 -4.53 3.32
C GLU A 164 -9.81 -4.93 2.10
N VAL A 165 -9.34 -6.18 2.09
CA VAL A 165 -8.52 -6.75 1.02
C VAL A 165 -8.93 -8.19 0.78
N ASP A 166 -9.07 -8.54 -0.50
CA ASP A 166 -9.11 -9.92 -0.95
C ASP A 166 -7.73 -10.29 -1.51
N PRO A 167 -6.89 -11.03 -0.75
CA PRO A 167 -5.55 -11.38 -1.18
C PRO A 167 -5.51 -12.28 -2.43
N GLN A 168 -6.61 -13.00 -2.72
CA GLN A 168 -6.66 -13.89 -3.87
C GLN A 168 -6.89 -13.13 -5.18
N THR A 169 -7.75 -12.12 -5.14
CA THR A 169 -8.13 -11.34 -6.33
C THR A 169 -7.39 -10.03 -6.47
N GLY A 170 -6.75 -9.54 -5.40
CA GLY A 170 -6.09 -8.24 -5.36
C GLY A 170 -7.05 -7.06 -5.32
N ARG A 171 -8.32 -7.32 -5.05
CA ARG A 171 -9.31 -6.27 -4.76
C ARG A 171 -9.00 -5.73 -3.38
N PHE A 172 -8.90 -4.43 -3.23
CA PHE A 172 -8.78 -3.81 -1.93
C PHE A 172 -9.41 -2.43 -1.94
N THR A 173 -9.78 -1.93 -0.78
CA THR A 173 -10.09 -0.53 -0.59
C THR A 173 -9.64 -0.14 0.79
N LEU A 174 -9.02 1.04 0.91
CA LEU A 174 -8.57 1.58 2.18
C LEU A 174 -9.01 3.05 2.28
N VAL A 175 -9.71 3.38 3.36
CA VAL A 175 -10.25 4.71 3.63
C VAL A 175 -9.55 5.30 4.84
N LEU A 176 -8.85 6.42 4.64
CA LEU A 176 -7.98 7.07 5.62
C LEU A 176 -8.34 8.54 5.82
N ASP A 177 -7.86 9.14 6.92
CA ASP A 177 -7.88 10.59 7.12
C ASP A 177 -7.36 11.33 5.88
N ASP A 178 -8.00 12.45 5.54
CA ASP A 178 -7.49 13.40 4.56
C ASP A 178 -6.65 14.49 5.23
N LEU A 179 -5.34 14.48 4.95
CA LEU A 179 -4.37 15.44 5.49
C LEU A 179 -4.04 16.59 4.51
N THR A 180 -4.68 16.64 3.34
CA THR A 180 -4.29 17.56 2.25
C THR A 180 -4.52 19.04 2.55
N SER A 181 -5.42 19.38 3.47
CA SER A 181 -5.71 20.75 3.89
C SER A 181 -4.85 21.23 5.06
N THR A 182 -4.29 20.31 5.84
CA THR A 182 -3.56 20.62 7.08
C THR A 182 -2.06 20.35 6.96
N SER A 183 -1.64 19.61 5.95
CA SER A 183 -0.27 19.12 5.81
C SER A 183 0.24 19.19 4.36
N GLN A 184 1.56 19.25 4.21
CA GLN A 184 2.25 19.25 2.93
C GLN A 184 3.11 18.00 2.79
N VAL A 185 3.04 17.36 1.62
CA VAL A 185 3.91 16.22 1.28
C VAL A 185 5.37 16.66 1.17
N GLY A 186 6.30 15.83 1.65
CA GLY A 186 7.73 16.02 1.41
C GLY A 186 8.10 15.85 -0.07
N ASP A 187 9.26 16.37 -0.46
CA ASP A 187 9.76 16.25 -1.84
C ASP A 187 11.13 15.57 -1.82
N MET A 188 11.18 14.32 -2.28
CA MET A 188 12.44 13.57 -2.36
C MET A 188 13.48 14.22 -3.29
N VAL A 189 13.04 14.89 -4.35
CA VAL A 189 13.92 15.44 -5.38
C VAL A 189 14.52 16.77 -4.93
N ALA A 190 13.69 17.65 -4.35
CA ALA A 190 14.15 18.92 -3.78
C ALA A 190 14.86 18.74 -2.44
N GLY A 191 14.54 17.68 -1.70
CA GLY A 191 14.98 17.44 -0.33
C GLY A 191 14.07 18.11 0.70
N CYS A 192 14.54 18.17 1.95
CA CYS A 192 13.79 18.74 3.08
C CYS A 192 14.64 19.72 3.89
N SER A 193 13.99 20.51 4.74
CA SER A 193 14.69 21.35 5.71
C SER A 193 15.29 20.53 6.86
N LEU A 194 16.17 21.15 7.65
CA LEU A 194 16.74 20.49 8.84
C LEU A 194 15.65 20.14 9.86
N GLU A 195 14.65 21.00 10.01
CA GLU A 195 13.50 20.80 10.89
C GLU A 195 12.66 19.61 10.45
N GLN A 196 12.36 19.49 9.15
CA GLN A 196 11.64 18.35 8.59
C GLN A 196 12.43 17.04 8.77
N ALA A 197 13.75 17.07 8.54
CA ALA A 197 14.60 15.91 8.79
C ALA A 197 14.60 15.50 10.27
N ALA A 198 14.64 16.47 11.19
CA ALA A 198 14.56 16.20 12.63
C ALA A 198 13.21 15.58 13.03
N LEU A 199 12.09 16.06 12.46
CA LEU A 199 10.76 15.49 12.67
C LEU A 199 10.68 14.04 12.17
N ALA A 200 11.20 13.75 10.97
CA ALA A 200 11.25 12.39 10.44
C ALA A 200 12.07 11.47 11.35
N MET A 201 13.27 11.87 11.76
CA MET A 201 14.09 11.07 12.66
C MET A 201 13.42 10.85 14.03
N ALA A 202 12.71 11.85 14.55
CA ALA A 202 12.00 11.75 15.83
C ALA A 202 10.73 10.87 15.76
N ALA A 203 10.13 10.70 14.58
CA ALA A 203 8.96 9.86 14.40
C ALA A 203 9.29 8.35 14.45
N LEU A 204 10.51 7.94 14.05
CA LEU A 204 10.90 6.53 14.01
C LEU A 204 10.75 5.81 15.36
N PRO A 205 11.29 6.32 16.49
CA PRO A 205 11.08 5.67 17.80
C PRO A 205 9.61 5.56 18.19
N ALA A 206 8.78 6.56 17.86
CA ALA A 206 7.34 6.54 18.17
C ALA A 206 6.60 5.45 17.39
N LEU A 207 7.00 5.20 16.14
CA LEU A 207 6.42 4.14 15.30
C LEU A 207 6.93 2.75 15.67
N GLN A 208 8.14 2.65 16.20
CA GLN A 208 8.80 1.37 16.45
C GLN A 208 8.59 0.87 17.89
N ALA A 209 8.63 1.75 18.88
CA ALA A 209 8.58 1.38 20.30
C ALA A 209 7.33 0.56 20.70
N PRO A 210 6.10 0.86 20.23
CA PRO A 210 4.90 0.13 20.63
C PRO A 210 4.84 -1.33 20.16
N VAL A 211 5.66 -1.69 19.18
CA VAL A 211 5.73 -3.01 18.54
C VAL A 211 7.14 -3.60 18.59
N TRP A 212 8.00 -3.06 19.45
CA TRP A 212 9.40 -3.45 19.56
C TRP A 212 9.55 -4.85 20.12
N ASP A 213 10.16 -5.74 19.33
CA ASP A 213 10.38 -7.16 19.60
C ASP A 213 9.12 -7.88 20.13
N ASP A 214 7.96 -7.46 19.64
CA ASP A 214 6.67 -7.97 20.09
C ASP A 214 6.50 -9.43 19.62
N PRO A 215 6.36 -10.41 20.55
CA PRO A 215 6.27 -11.81 20.22
C PRO A 215 4.97 -12.19 19.50
N SER A 216 3.99 -11.28 19.41
CA SER A 216 2.74 -11.48 18.65
C SER A 216 2.84 -11.11 17.16
N LEU A 217 3.97 -10.54 16.71
CA LEU A 217 4.17 -10.19 15.30
C LEU A 217 4.62 -11.39 14.44
N PRO A 218 5.59 -12.22 14.87
CA PRO A 218 5.98 -13.39 14.09
C PRO A 218 4.82 -14.36 13.89
N GLY A 219 4.74 -14.96 12.70
CA GLY A 219 3.68 -15.93 12.35
C GLY A 219 2.41 -15.32 11.74
N ARG A 220 2.31 -13.98 11.65
CA ARG A 220 1.28 -13.33 10.83
C ARG A 220 1.62 -13.51 9.35
N PRO A 221 0.71 -14.04 8.51
CA PRO A 221 1.02 -14.32 7.10
C PRO A 221 1.54 -13.12 6.30
N TRP A 222 0.98 -11.92 6.53
CA TRP A 222 1.38 -10.70 5.81
C TRP A 222 2.74 -10.12 6.27
N LEU A 223 3.27 -10.59 7.41
CA LEU A 223 4.61 -10.27 7.91
C LEU A 223 5.65 -11.37 7.61
N ASP A 224 5.26 -12.43 6.89
CA ASP A 224 6.15 -13.53 6.56
C ASP A 224 7.38 -13.05 5.76
N PRO A 225 8.61 -13.44 6.14
CA PRO A 225 9.82 -13.03 5.45
C PRO A 225 9.90 -13.46 3.98
N VAL A 226 9.12 -14.46 3.55
CA VAL A 226 9.10 -14.97 2.15
C VAL A 226 8.94 -13.85 1.14
N ARG A 227 8.09 -12.86 1.42
CA ARG A 227 7.90 -11.69 0.53
C ARG A 227 9.18 -10.87 0.39
N THR A 228 9.86 -10.63 1.50
CA THR A 228 11.14 -9.90 1.53
C THR A 228 12.24 -10.70 0.84
N ASP A 229 12.30 -12.00 1.07
CA ASP A 229 13.26 -12.91 0.43
C ASP A 229 13.05 -12.95 -1.08
N MET A 230 11.81 -12.98 -1.55
CA MET A 230 11.48 -12.91 -2.97
C MET A 230 11.94 -11.58 -3.59
N MET A 231 11.72 -10.44 -2.92
CA MET A 231 12.19 -9.13 -3.41
C MET A 231 13.71 -9.09 -3.57
N PHE A 232 14.44 -9.53 -2.55
CA PHE A 232 15.91 -9.58 -2.60
C PHE A 232 16.42 -10.64 -3.59
N GLY A 233 15.73 -11.77 -3.71
CA GLY A 233 16.03 -12.84 -4.67
C GLY A 233 15.89 -12.41 -6.13
N ALA A 234 15.05 -11.40 -6.41
CA ALA A 234 14.86 -10.85 -7.75
C ALA A 234 16.01 -9.94 -8.22
N VAL A 235 16.88 -9.46 -7.31
CA VAL A 235 17.94 -8.48 -7.65
C VAL A 235 18.96 -9.05 -8.64
N ALA A 236 19.52 -10.24 -8.37
CA ALA A 236 20.52 -10.82 -9.26
C ALA A 236 19.95 -11.20 -10.65
N PRO A 237 18.77 -11.87 -10.76
CA PRO A 237 18.16 -12.18 -12.05
C PRO A 237 17.80 -10.95 -12.90
N THR A 238 17.51 -9.81 -12.28
CA THR A 238 17.09 -8.58 -12.99
C THR A 238 18.24 -7.61 -13.25
N LEU A 239 19.46 -7.91 -12.78
CA LEU A 239 20.60 -7.00 -12.83
C LEU A 239 20.92 -6.52 -14.25
N GLU A 240 21.02 -7.43 -15.22
CA GLU A 240 21.40 -7.06 -16.59
C GLU A 240 20.33 -6.17 -17.25
N LEU A 241 19.05 -6.49 -17.04
CA LEU A 241 17.94 -5.65 -17.52
C LEU A 241 17.99 -4.24 -16.93
N PHE A 242 18.34 -4.12 -15.65
CA PHE A 242 18.54 -2.84 -14.99
C PHE A 242 19.73 -2.08 -15.61
N LEU A 243 20.88 -2.73 -15.76
CA LEU A 243 22.09 -2.10 -16.31
C LEU A 243 21.88 -1.62 -17.75
N ASP A 244 21.21 -2.42 -18.58
CA ASP A 244 20.88 -2.05 -19.96
C ASP A 244 19.91 -0.86 -20.00
N ARG A 245 18.86 -0.89 -19.17
CA ARG A 245 17.86 0.20 -19.11
C ARG A 245 18.46 1.52 -18.68
N PHE A 246 19.43 1.50 -17.76
CA PHE A 246 20.08 2.69 -17.24
C PHE A 246 21.48 2.92 -17.82
N ALA A 247 21.80 2.27 -18.94
CA ALA A 247 23.05 2.46 -19.65
C ALA A 247 23.27 3.94 -19.98
N GLY A 248 24.50 4.43 -19.77
CA GLY A 248 24.86 5.84 -19.97
C GLY A 248 24.38 6.80 -18.87
N ARG A 249 23.59 6.33 -17.88
CA ARG A 249 23.22 7.09 -16.68
C ARG A 249 23.96 6.65 -15.41
N LEU A 250 24.76 5.58 -15.52
CA LEU A 250 25.53 5.00 -14.43
C LEU A 250 27.03 5.19 -14.70
N GLU A 251 27.76 5.60 -13.68
CA GLU A 251 29.22 5.65 -13.72
C GLU A 251 29.80 4.22 -13.60
N PRO A 252 31.00 3.94 -14.15
CA PRO A 252 31.61 2.61 -14.08
C PRO A 252 31.73 2.05 -12.66
N GLU A 253 31.94 2.93 -11.66
CA GLU A 253 32.00 2.56 -10.26
C GLU A 253 30.64 2.08 -9.70
N HIS A 254 29.52 2.68 -10.11
CA HIS A 254 28.19 2.20 -9.76
C HIS A 254 27.95 0.80 -10.33
N VAL A 255 28.30 0.59 -11.60
CA VAL A 255 28.17 -0.71 -12.28
C VAL A 255 29.01 -1.78 -11.57
N SER A 256 30.27 -1.46 -11.26
CA SER A 256 31.14 -2.37 -10.52
C SER A 256 30.60 -2.71 -9.13
N LEU A 257 30.02 -1.73 -8.43
CA LEU A 257 29.43 -1.93 -7.10
C LEU A 257 28.22 -2.87 -7.17
N VAL A 258 27.25 -2.59 -8.05
CA VAL A 258 26.03 -3.42 -8.14
C VAL A 258 26.34 -4.83 -8.64
N ARG A 259 27.28 -5.01 -9.58
CA ARG A 259 27.72 -6.34 -10.02
C ARG A 259 28.36 -7.16 -8.90
N ARG A 260 29.05 -6.49 -7.97
CA ARG A 260 29.64 -7.15 -6.80
C ARG A 260 28.61 -7.51 -5.73
N LEU A 261 27.60 -6.65 -5.51
CA LEU A 261 26.63 -6.83 -4.43
C LEU A 261 25.41 -7.67 -4.81
N ALA A 262 24.89 -7.52 -6.03
CA ALA A 262 23.66 -8.17 -6.49
C ALA A 262 23.67 -9.71 -6.31
N PRO A 263 24.78 -10.44 -6.57
CA PRO A 263 24.82 -11.89 -6.34
C PRO A 263 24.59 -12.31 -4.87
N HIS A 264 24.74 -11.39 -3.92
CA HIS A 264 24.55 -11.64 -2.49
C HIS A 264 23.20 -11.17 -1.96
N ALA A 265 22.37 -10.52 -2.79
CA ALA A 265 21.12 -9.93 -2.36
C ALA A 265 20.16 -10.97 -1.75
N ALA A 266 20.00 -12.13 -2.39
CA ALA A 266 19.10 -13.19 -1.94
C ALA A 266 19.38 -13.69 -0.51
N ASP A 267 20.66 -13.66 -0.09
CA ASP A 267 21.07 -14.10 1.24
C ASP A 267 21.17 -12.94 2.24
N TYR A 268 20.92 -11.69 1.81
CA TYR A 268 21.18 -10.51 2.63
C TYR A 268 20.42 -10.56 3.95
N ARG A 269 19.11 -10.89 3.89
CA ARG A 269 18.26 -10.97 5.08
C ARG A 269 18.78 -12.01 6.06
N THR A 270 19.02 -13.24 5.59
CA THR A 270 19.42 -14.35 6.46
C THR A 270 20.82 -14.19 7.04
N ARG A 271 21.68 -13.38 6.41
CA ARG A 271 23.04 -13.09 6.89
C ARG A 271 23.13 -11.89 7.83
N VAL A 272 22.23 -10.92 7.73
CA VAL A 272 22.40 -9.59 8.34
C VAL A 272 21.28 -9.22 9.30
N TRP A 273 20.05 -9.70 9.08
CA TRP A 273 18.94 -9.32 9.94
C TRP A 273 18.95 -10.15 11.21
N GLU A 274 19.05 -9.45 12.34
CA GLU A 274 19.00 -10.01 13.68
C GLU A 274 17.97 -9.20 14.51
N PRO A 275 17.35 -9.81 15.53
CA PRO A 275 16.53 -9.07 16.48
C PRO A 275 17.32 -7.94 17.18
N PRO A 276 16.63 -6.91 17.70
CA PRO A 276 15.18 -6.80 17.85
C PRO A 276 14.46 -6.52 16.53
N TYR A 277 13.22 -7.00 16.42
CA TYR A 277 12.39 -6.72 15.25
C TYR A 277 11.27 -5.72 15.53
N VAL A 278 10.91 -4.97 14.49
CA VAL A 278 9.80 -4.00 14.47
C VAL A 278 8.98 -4.20 13.20
N VAL A 279 7.82 -3.54 13.12
CA VAL A 279 7.12 -3.35 11.84
C VAL A 279 7.75 -2.17 11.11
N ALA A 280 8.70 -2.46 10.22
CA ALA A 280 9.43 -1.46 9.45
C ALA A 280 8.63 -0.98 8.24
N HIS A 281 8.50 0.34 8.08
CA HIS A 281 7.84 0.97 6.92
C HIS A 281 8.44 0.51 5.58
N SER A 282 9.76 0.34 5.54
CA SER A 282 10.56 -0.14 4.39
C SER A 282 10.59 0.74 3.13
N ASP A 283 9.73 1.76 3.07
CA ASP A 283 9.81 2.85 2.09
C ASP A 283 9.82 4.22 2.80
N TYR A 284 10.64 4.35 3.85
CA TYR A 284 10.64 5.51 4.75
C TYR A 284 11.34 6.72 4.11
N ARG A 285 10.58 7.50 3.33
CA ARG A 285 11.11 8.55 2.48
C ARG A 285 10.20 9.78 2.40
N LEU A 286 10.74 10.92 1.97
CA LEU A 286 10.05 12.22 1.99
C LEU A 286 8.68 12.23 1.30
N ASP A 287 8.56 11.54 0.15
CA ASP A 287 7.28 11.48 -0.59
C ASP A 287 6.17 10.75 0.19
N ASN A 288 6.53 10.00 1.25
CA ASN A 288 5.64 9.28 2.15
C ASN A 288 5.47 9.98 3.50
N MET A 289 5.90 11.24 3.60
CA MET A 289 5.83 12.06 4.82
C MET A 289 4.95 13.29 4.56
N MET A 290 3.92 13.45 5.40
CA MET A 290 3.06 14.63 5.42
C MET A 290 3.47 15.51 6.61
N PHE A 291 3.99 16.71 6.36
CA PHE A 291 4.41 17.66 7.38
C PHE A 291 3.28 18.65 7.67
N ALA A 292 2.89 18.80 8.94
CA ALA A 292 1.81 19.70 9.31
C ALA A 292 2.15 21.15 8.99
N THR A 293 1.19 21.84 8.37
CA THR A 293 1.21 23.29 8.12
C THR A 293 0.29 24.06 9.07
N THR A 294 -0.55 23.35 9.83
CA THR A 294 -1.43 23.88 10.87
C THR A 294 -1.16 23.15 12.19
N GLY A 295 -1.64 23.69 13.31
CA GLY A 295 -1.54 23.03 14.62
C GLY A 295 -2.63 21.97 14.89
N GLU A 296 -3.43 21.63 13.88
CA GLU A 296 -4.59 20.74 13.99
C GLU A 296 -4.24 19.26 13.83
N THR A 297 -3.06 18.97 13.27
CA THR A 297 -2.55 17.62 13.03
C THR A 297 -1.17 17.40 13.67
N PRO A 298 -0.75 16.14 13.86
CA PRO A 298 0.58 15.83 14.35
C PRO A 298 1.66 16.43 13.44
N PRO A 299 2.82 16.86 13.97
CA PRO A 299 3.84 17.55 13.18
C PRO A 299 4.30 16.80 11.92
N ILE A 300 4.21 15.48 11.94
CA ILE A 300 4.49 14.60 10.82
C ILE A 300 3.54 13.40 10.86
N SER A 301 3.02 13.01 9.70
CA SER A 301 2.30 11.76 9.49
C SER A 301 2.98 10.93 8.40
N ILE A 302 3.13 9.63 8.65
CA ILE A 302 3.76 8.67 7.74
C ILE A 302 2.65 7.88 7.04
N VAL A 303 2.67 7.95 5.71
CA VAL A 303 1.67 7.35 4.83
C VAL A 303 2.32 6.29 3.95
N ASP A 304 1.51 5.49 3.27
CA ASP A 304 1.95 4.50 2.28
C ASP A 304 2.73 3.30 2.87
N TRP A 305 2.03 2.54 3.69
CA TRP A 305 2.57 1.38 4.40
C TRP A 305 2.61 0.08 3.55
N GLN A 306 2.57 0.19 2.22
CA GLN A 306 2.66 -0.96 1.30
C GLN A 306 3.96 -1.76 1.44
N GLY A 307 5.02 -1.09 1.93
CA GLY A 307 6.31 -1.71 2.21
C GLY A 307 6.39 -2.45 3.55
N ALA A 308 5.38 -2.32 4.42
CA ALA A 308 5.43 -2.72 5.83
C ALA A 308 5.81 -4.20 6.02
N ARG A 309 6.88 -4.47 6.77
CA ARG A 309 7.38 -5.83 7.01
C ARG A 309 8.00 -5.95 8.40
N LEU A 310 8.15 -7.19 8.86
CA LEU A 310 8.97 -7.46 10.04
C LEU A 310 10.45 -7.32 9.64
N GLY A 311 11.22 -6.52 10.38
CA GLY A 311 12.63 -6.32 10.12
C GLY A 311 13.35 -5.61 11.27
N PRO A 312 14.68 -5.49 11.21
CA PRO A 312 15.42 -4.69 12.16
C PRO A 312 14.98 -3.21 12.07
N PRO A 313 15.15 -2.43 13.16
CA PRO A 313 14.73 -1.03 13.24
C PRO A 313 15.48 -0.09 12.28
#